data_AF-A0A256XQH8-F1
#
_entry.id   AF-A0A256XQH8-F1
#
_cell.length_a   1.000
_cell.length_b   1.000
_cell.length_c   1.000
_cell.angle_alpha   90.00
_cell.angle_beta   90.00
_cell.angle_gamma   90.00
#
_symmetry.space_group_name_H-M   'P 1'
#
loop_
_entity.id
_entity.type
_entity.pdbx_description
1 polymer ?
#
loop_
_entity_poly.entity_id
_entity_poly.type
_entity_poly.pdbx_seq_one_letter_code
_entity_poly.pdbx_strand_id
1 'polypeptide(L)'
;MVKLPGKFLEWNYYPRRRLIEQMIKGEVRDYSRFFLEFTRHNPVLCTAALDENNKVEINGKVVGVGYVVKKKYLKKYIEIFENHLQKTDIAYEKVKGNKQELNRPRKL
;
A
#
# COMPACT_ATOMS: atom_id res chain seq x y z
N MET A 1 9.46 -13.33 -6.94
CA MET A 1 8.51 -12.28 -6.52
C MET A 1 8.08 -11.51 -7.76
N VAL A 2 6.79 -11.45 -8.05
CA VAL A 2 6.25 -10.91 -9.31
C VAL A 2 6.41 -9.39 -9.34
N LYS A 3 6.98 -8.84 -10.43
CA LYS A 3 7.05 -7.40 -10.64
C LYS A 3 5.68 -6.90 -11.13
N LEU A 4 5.04 -6.03 -10.35
CA LEU A 4 3.73 -5.49 -10.72
C LEU A 4 3.86 -4.54 -11.92
N PRO A 5 2.87 -4.53 -12.85
CA PRO A 5 2.87 -3.60 -13.96
C PRO A 5 2.87 -2.13 -13.50
N GLY A 6 3.63 -1.26 -14.17
CA GLY A 6 3.68 0.16 -13.82
C GLY A 6 2.31 0.84 -13.82
N LYS A 7 1.47 0.54 -14.84
CA LYS A 7 0.08 1.01 -14.92
C LYS A 7 -0.76 0.61 -13.70
N PHE A 8 -0.51 -0.58 -13.15
CA PHE A 8 -1.19 -1.05 -11.95
C PHE A 8 -0.78 -0.22 -10.72
N LEU A 9 0.51 0.08 -10.57
CA LEU A 9 1.03 0.90 -9.46
C LEU A 9 0.49 2.34 -9.51
N GLU A 10 0.42 2.94 -10.71
CA GLU A 10 -0.15 4.26 -10.93
C GLU A 10 -1.64 4.34 -10.62
N TRP A 11 -2.38 3.26 -10.88
CA TRP A 11 -3.81 3.22 -10.60
C TRP A 11 -4.13 2.89 -9.13
N ASN A 12 -3.46 1.91 -8.53
CA ASN A 12 -3.84 1.37 -7.22
C ASN A 12 -2.97 1.88 -6.06
N TYR A 13 -1.65 1.96 -6.24
CA TYR A 13 -0.72 2.17 -5.13
C TYR A 13 -0.46 3.66 -4.85
N TYR A 14 -0.02 4.42 -5.85
CA TYR A 14 0.38 5.81 -5.63
C TYR A 14 -0.78 6.75 -5.27
N PRO A 15 -1.99 6.65 -5.87
CA PRO A 15 -3.13 7.47 -5.44
C PRO A 15 -3.49 7.24 -3.98
N ARG A 16 -3.48 5.98 -3.52
CA ARG A 16 -3.77 5.63 -2.14
C ARG A 16 -2.75 6.20 -1.16
N ARG A 17 -1.46 6.15 -1.49
CA ARG A 17 -0.40 6.78 -0.68
C ARG A 17 -0.69 8.28 -0.51
N ARG A 18 -0.95 8.99 -1.61
CA ARG A 18 -1.26 10.43 -1.58
C ARG A 18 -2.49 10.76 -0.74
N LEU A 19 -3.54 9.93 -0.83
CA LEU A 19 -4.75 10.09 -0.02
C LEU A 19 -4.45 9.93 1.48
N ILE A 20 -3.69 8.90 1.86
CA ILE A 20 -3.28 8.67 3.26
C ILE A 20 -2.45 9.84 3.79
N GLU A 21 -1.50 10.34 3.00
CA GLU A 21 -0.70 11.52 3.36
C GLU A 21 -1.58 12.76 3.60
N GLN A 22 -2.58 12.99 2.76
CA GLN A 22 -3.56 14.08 2.94
C GLN A 22 -4.40 13.89 4.20
N MET A 23 -4.86 12.67 4.50
CA MET A 23 -5.64 12.36 5.70
C MET A 23 -4.85 12.67 6.98
N ILE A 24 -3.59 12.26 7.03
CA ILE A 24 -2.72 12.47 8.20
C ILE A 24 -2.48 13.97 8.45
N LYS A 25 -2.31 14.74 7.37
CA LYS A 25 -2.12 16.20 7.46
C LYS A 25 -3.41 17.00 7.69
N GLY A 26 -4.58 16.34 7.67
CA GLY A 26 -5.87 17.03 7.72
C GLY A 26 -6.17 17.86 6.46
N GLU A 27 -5.55 17.54 5.32
CA GLU A 27 -5.65 18.28 4.06
C GLU A 27 -6.75 17.74 3.13
N VAL A 28 -7.65 16.90 3.64
CA VAL A 28 -8.78 16.38 2.85
C VAL A 28 -9.80 17.50 2.63
N ARG A 29 -9.78 18.08 1.42
CA ARG A 29 -10.65 19.22 1.06
C ARG A 29 -11.94 18.83 0.35
N ASP A 30 -11.97 17.69 -0.32
CA ASP A 30 -13.10 17.21 -1.11
C ASP A 30 -13.51 15.80 -0.64
N TYR A 31 -14.61 15.74 0.11
CA TYR A 31 -15.14 14.50 0.65
C TYR A 31 -15.74 13.59 -0.44
N SER A 32 -16.29 14.14 -1.52
CA SER A 32 -16.83 13.33 -2.62
C SER A 32 -15.71 12.57 -3.32
N ARG A 33 -14.60 13.26 -3.61
CA ARG A 33 -13.39 12.61 -4.14
C ARG A 33 -12.80 11.62 -3.15
N PHE A 34 -12.75 11.97 -1.87
CA PHE A 34 -12.28 11.07 -0.81
C PHE A 34 -13.02 9.73 -0.84
N PHE A 35 -14.36 9.71 -0.85
CA PHE A 35 -15.12 8.47 -0.90
C PHE A 35 -14.90 7.67 -2.19
N LEU A 36 -14.76 8.35 -3.35
CA LEU A 36 -14.44 7.70 -4.61
C LEU A 36 -13.06 7.02 -4.61
N GLU A 37 -12.07 7.58 -3.91
CA GLU A 37 -10.75 6.92 -3.81
C GLU A 37 -10.81 5.62 -2.98
N PHE A 38 -11.74 5.51 -2.01
CA PHE A 38 -11.96 4.25 -1.29
C PHE A 38 -12.58 3.15 -2.16
N THR A 39 -13.33 3.49 -3.21
CA THR A 39 -13.91 2.49 -4.12
C THR A 39 -12.91 1.94 -5.14
N ARG A 40 -11.78 2.62 -5.35
CA ARG A 40 -10.65 2.14 -6.19
C ARG A 40 -9.82 1.07 -5.50
N HIS A 41 -10.12 0.77 -4.23
CA HIS A 41 -9.33 -0.17 -3.45
C HIS A 41 -9.78 -1.61 -3.70
N ASN A 42 -8.89 -2.40 -4.31
CA ASN A 42 -9.11 -3.83 -4.44
C ASN A 42 -8.94 -4.50 -3.07
N PRO A 43 -9.97 -5.20 -2.55
CA PRO A 43 -9.87 -5.86 -1.24
C PRO A 43 -8.81 -6.98 -1.24
N VAL A 44 -8.62 -7.61 -2.40
CA VAL A 44 -7.62 -8.65 -2.63
C VAL A 44 -6.82 -8.31 -3.89
N LEU A 45 -5.49 -8.33 -3.76
CA LEU A 45 -4.55 -8.26 -4.87
C LEU A 45 -4.24 -9.68 -5.34
N CYS A 46 -4.75 -10.06 -6.50
CA CYS A 46 -4.42 -11.33 -7.13
C CYS A 46 -3.28 -11.14 -8.12
N THR A 47 -2.24 -11.98 -8.01
CA THR A 47 -1.12 -12.03 -8.94
C THR A 47 -0.97 -13.43 -9.49
N ALA A 48 -0.72 -13.57 -10.78
CA ALA A 48 -0.32 -14.81 -11.41
C ALA A 48 1.02 -14.61 -12.11
N ALA A 49 1.94 -15.55 -11.98
CA ALA A 49 3.21 -15.56 -12.68
C ALA A 49 3.67 -17.00 -12.95
N LEU A 50 4.60 -17.15 -13.89
CA LEU A 50 5.29 -18.42 -14.10
C LEU A 50 6.45 -18.56 -13.11
N ASP A 51 6.59 -19.74 -12.54
CA ASP A 51 7.79 -20.12 -11.79
C ASP A 51 8.93 -20.58 -12.72
N GLU A 52 10.08 -20.96 -12.15
CA GLU A 52 11.25 -21.43 -12.88
C GLU A 52 11.00 -22.72 -13.70
N ASN A 53 9.91 -23.44 -13.40
CA ASN A 53 9.50 -24.68 -14.05
C ASN A 53 8.32 -24.49 -15.01
N ASN A 54 8.01 -23.26 -15.44
CA ASN A 54 6.86 -22.92 -16.29
C ASN A 54 5.48 -23.27 -15.69
N LYS A 55 5.39 -23.42 -14.36
CA LYS A 55 4.11 -23.61 -13.68
C LYS A 55 3.52 -22.26 -13.29
N VAL A 56 2.21 -22.12 -13.46
CA VAL A 56 1.50 -20.90 -13.01
C VAL A 56 1.39 -20.92 -11.48
N GLU A 57 2.02 -19.95 -10.84
CA GLU A 57 1.87 -19.62 -9.43
C GLU A 57 0.83 -18.50 -9.29
N ILE A 58 -0.20 -18.74 -8.46
CA ILE A 58 -1.27 -17.78 -8.18
C ILE A 58 -1.18 -17.39 -6.70
N ASN A 59 -1.24 -16.10 -6.42
CA ASN A 59 -1.28 -15.55 -5.07
C ASN A 59 -2.42 -14.54 -4.92
N GLY A 60 -3.11 -14.57 -3.79
CA GLY A 60 -4.17 -13.63 -3.42
C GLY A 60 -3.85 -12.97 -2.08
N LYS A 61 -3.36 -11.72 -2.11
CA LYS A 61 -3.06 -10.96 -0.90
C LYS A 61 -4.24 -10.08 -0.51
N VAL A 62 -4.80 -10.28 0.67
CA VAL A 62 -5.80 -9.35 1.22
C VAL A 62 -5.12 -8.03 1.57
N VAL A 63 -5.52 -6.94 0.91
CA VAL A 63 -4.99 -5.58 1.08
C VAL A 63 -6.04 -4.58 1.56
N GLY A 64 -7.32 -4.97 1.55
CA GLY A 64 -8.46 -4.09 1.78
C GLY A 64 -9.65 -4.71 2.48
N VAL A 65 -9.42 -5.47 3.55
CA VAL A 65 -10.50 -5.75 4.51
C VAL A 65 -10.47 -4.68 5.59
N GLY A 66 -11.56 -3.92 5.67
CA GLY A 66 -11.80 -2.94 6.73
C GLY A 66 -12.12 -3.67 8.04
N TYR A 67 -11.10 -4.03 8.81
CA TYR A 67 -11.31 -4.44 10.19
C TYR A 67 -11.57 -3.18 11.02
N VAL A 68 -12.76 -3.08 11.60
CA VAL A 68 -13.05 -2.03 12.59
C VAL A 68 -12.37 -2.42 13.89
N VAL A 69 -11.29 -1.70 14.22
CA VAL A 69 -10.54 -1.92 15.46
C VAL A 69 -11.45 -1.65 16.66
N LYS A 70 -11.56 -2.61 17.60
CA LYS A 70 -12.31 -2.39 18.85
C LYS A 70 -11.71 -1.19 19.58
N LYS A 71 -12.55 -0.29 20.11
CA LYS A 71 -12.16 0.97 20.77
C LYS A 71 -10.96 0.84 21.72
N LYS A 72 -10.92 -0.23 22.54
CA LYS A 72 -9.83 -0.52 23.49
C LYS A 72 -8.44 -0.72 22.86
N TYR A 73 -8.38 -1.07 21.58
CA TYR A 73 -7.11 -1.28 20.86
C TYR A 73 -6.75 -0.11 19.93
N LEU A 74 -7.63 0.87 19.76
CA LEU A 74 -7.47 1.92 18.76
C LEU A 74 -6.15 2.69 18.94
N LYS A 75 -5.85 3.14 20.17
CA LYS A 75 -4.60 3.83 20.51
C LYS A 75 -3.35 3.04 20.11
N LYS A 76 -3.30 1.75 20.49
CA LYS A 76 -2.18 0.85 20.17
C LYS A 76 -1.98 0.72 18.65
N TYR A 77 -3.05 0.55 17.89
CA TYR A 77 -2.94 0.39 16.43
C TYR A 77 -2.61 1.69 15.71
N ILE A 78 -3.05 2.85 16.24
CA ILE A 78 -2.61 4.17 15.74
C ILE A 78 -1.10 4.30 15.93
N GLU A 79 -0.57 4.02 17.11
CA GLU A 79 0.89 4.10 17.38
C GLU A 79 1.70 3.13 16.48
N ILE A 80 1.21 1.91 16.26
CA ILE A 80 1.84 0.96 15.32
C ILE A 80 1.84 1.51 13.90
N PHE A 81 0.72 2.09 13.47
CA PHE A 81 0.57 2.65 12.13
C PHE A 81 1.50 3.85 11.90
N GLU A 82 1.55 4.79 12.85
CA GLU A 82 2.47 5.94 12.80
C GLU A 82 3.94 5.51 12.73
N ASN A 83 4.35 4.56 13.58
CA ASN A 83 5.70 4.01 13.56
C ASN A 83 6.03 3.31 12.24
N HIS A 84 5.07 2.57 11.67
CA HIS A 84 5.25 1.93 10.36
C HIS A 84 5.46 2.97 9.26
N LEU A 85 4.67 4.04 9.25
CA LEU A 85 4.83 5.13 8.29
C LEU A 85 6.19 5.80 8.42
N GLN A 86 6.60 6.19 9.63
CA GLN A 86 7.93 6.80 9.85
C GLN A 86 9.07 5.90 9.36
N LYS A 87 9.04 4.60 9.70
CA LYS A 87 10.06 3.65 9.22
C LYS A 87 10.06 3.52 7.70
N THR A 88 8.88 3.51 7.08
CA THR A 88 8.73 3.38 5.64
C THR A 88 9.19 4.64 4.92
N ASP A 89 8.89 5.82 5.47
CA ASP A 89 9.31 7.12 4.96
C ASP A 89 10.84 7.29 5.07
N ILE A 90 11.43 6.98 6.23
CA ILE A 90 12.90 6.99 6.40
C ILE A 90 13.56 6.03 5.41
N ALA A 91 13.01 4.82 5.27
CA ALA A 91 13.55 3.84 4.34
C ALA A 91 13.31 4.21 2.87
N TYR A 92 12.30 5.04 2.56
CA TYR A 92 12.03 5.56 1.22
C TYR A 92 12.95 6.74 0.88
N GLU A 93 13.12 7.71 1.78
CA GLU A 93 14.01 8.85 1.59
C GLU A 93 15.47 8.41 1.36
N LYS A 94 15.92 7.36 2.06
CA LYS A 94 17.25 6.77 1.84
C LYS A 94 17.48 6.24 0.42
N VAL A 95 16.42 5.85 -0.29
CA VAL A 95 16.51 5.19 -1.61
C VAL A 95 15.87 6.00 -2.74
N LYS A 96 15.30 7.18 -2.45
CA LYS A 96 14.47 7.99 -3.36
C LYS A 96 15.19 8.41 -4.66
N GLY A 97 16.52 8.46 -4.64
CA GLY A 97 17.36 8.74 -5.82
C GLY A 97 17.92 7.49 -6.53
N ASN A 98 17.77 6.29 -5.97
CA ASN A 98 18.36 5.07 -6.49
C ASN A 98 17.29 4.10 -7.01
N LYS A 99 17.02 4.16 -8.33
CA LYS A 99 16.02 3.31 -9.01
C LYS A 99 16.27 1.82 -8.86
N GLN A 100 17.51 1.36 -8.63
CA GLN A 100 17.80 -0.05 -8.43
C GLN A 100 17.37 -0.53 -7.05
N GLU A 101 17.63 0.26 -5.99
CA GLU A 101 17.24 -0.09 -4.62
C GLU A 101 15.74 0.05 -4.35
N LEU A 102 15.08 1.02 -4.99
CA LEU A 102 13.62 1.18 -4.94
C LEU A 102 12.86 -0.04 -5.48
N ASN A 103 13.42 -0.72 -6.48
CA ASN A 103 12.82 -1.90 -7.10
C ASN A 103 13.24 -3.22 -6.44
N ARG A 104 14.10 -3.16 -5.41
CA ARG A 104 14.55 -4.36 -4.71
C ARG A 104 13.42 -4.89 -3.83
N PRO A 105 13.00 -6.16 -3.98
CA PRO A 105 11.91 -6.72 -3.18
C PRO A 105 12.27 -6.67 -1.70
N ARG A 106 11.50 -5.92 -0.90
CA ARG A 106 11.64 -5.93 0.55
C ARG A 106 10.91 -7.15 1.10
N LYS A 107 11.61 -8.00 1.84
CA LYS A 107 10.97 -9.06 2.65
C LYS A 107 10.09 -8.36 3.69
N LEU A 108 8.78 -8.59 3.59
CA LEU A 108 7.80 -8.25 4.62
C LEU A 108 7.91 -9.24 5.77
#